data_AF-J3MT20-F1
#
_entry.id   AF-J3MT20-F1
#
_cell.length_a   1.000
_cell.length_b   1.000
_cell.length_c   1.000
_cell.angle_alpha   90.00
_cell.angle_beta   90.00
_cell.angle_gamma   90.00
#
_symmetry.space_group_name_H-M   'P 1'
#
loop_
_entity.id
_entity.type
_entity.pdbx_description
1 polymer ?
#
loop_
_entity_poly.entity_id
_entity_poly.type
_entity_poly.pdbx_seq_one_letter_code
_entity_poly.pdbx_strand_id
1 'polypeptide(L)'
;MRARALGEAGPAPSRTQMIMDKISGEEVGCAGGAYSYSALKRLDQIWSSICEAQADSKVPEVVTRVQGPLVDYDFGDGSEIFDVLVCGGTLGIFVATALSYKGLRVGIIERNIIKGREQEWNISREELMGIVEVGILSEEEIEQIISSEFNPNRCGFESKGEIWLENILNLGISPAKVVEIMKERFVSSGGAVFEGKSLSSIYVHDDLAVLNLSDGGSLPCRLVIDAMGNFSPIVQQVLLIFN
;
A
#
# COMPACT_ATOMS: atom_id res chain seq x y z
N MET A 1 4.49 -38.08 -44.77
CA MET A 1 3.40 -37.17 -44.36
C MET A 1 3.38 -37.09 -42.83
N ARG A 2 3.94 -36.04 -42.24
CA ARG A 2 3.73 -35.72 -40.81
C ARG A 2 2.94 -34.42 -40.76
N ALA A 3 1.67 -34.53 -40.36
CA ALA A 3 0.79 -33.38 -40.18
C ALA A 3 1.29 -32.56 -38.99
N ARG A 4 1.54 -31.27 -39.24
CA ARG A 4 1.87 -30.28 -38.22
C ARG A 4 0.54 -29.88 -37.58
N ALA A 5 0.37 -30.16 -36.29
CA ALA A 5 -0.77 -29.69 -35.52
C ALA A 5 -0.81 -28.16 -35.57
N LEU A 6 -1.89 -27.60 -36.11
CA LEU A 6 -2.21 -26.18 -36.02
C LEU A 6 -2.57 -25.92 -34.55
N GLY A 7 -1.70 -25.19 -33.85
CA GLY A 7 -2.04 -24.67 -32.53
C GLY A 7 -3.24 -23.74 -32.66
N GLU A 8 -4.26 -23.98 -31.84
CA GLU A 8 -5.43 -23.11 -31.76
C GLU A 8 -4.98 -21.70 -31.40
N ALA A 9 -5.19 -20.76 -32.33
CA ALA A 9 -5.00 -19.34 -32.05
C ALA A 9 -6.10 -18.93 -31.05
N GLY A 10 -5.69 -18.44 -29.88
CA GLY A 10 -6.60 -17.92 -28.88
C GLY A 10 -7.49 -16.80 -29.43
N PRO A 11 -8.61 -16.48 -28.76
CA PRO A 11 -9.53 -15.45 -29.20
C PRO A 11 -8.80 -14.10 -29.39
N ALA A 12 -9.20 -13.37 -30.44
CA ALA A 12 -8.62 -12.06 -30.75
C ALA A 12 -8.78 -11.09 -29.56
N PRO A 13 -7.80 -10.20 -29.30
CA PRO A 13 -7.84 -9.28 -28.18
C PRO A 13 -9.02 -8.31 -28.30
N SER A 14 -9.66 -8.01 -27.18
CA SER A 14 -10.78 -7.06 -27.12
C SER A 14 -10.30 -5.63 -27.43
N ARG A 15 -11.23 -4.73 -27.80
CA ARG A 15 -10.91 -3.30 -27.96
C ARG A 15 -10.36 -2.70 -26.66
N THR A 16 -10.92 -3.08 -25.52
CA THR A 16 -10.44 -2.65 -24.20
C THR A 16 -9.00 -3.10 -23.96
N GLN A 17 -8.68 -4.37 -24.26
CA GLN A 17 -7.33 -4.89 -24.15
C GLN A 17 -6.35 -4.08 -25.01
N MET A 18 -6.70 -3.84 -26.27
CA MET A 18 -5.84 -3.06 -27.18
C MET A 18 -5.64 -1.61 -26.75
N ILE A 19 -6.61 -0.98 -26.06
CA ILE A 19 -6.47 0.38 -25.52
C ILE A 19 -5.57 0.35 -24.29
N MET A 20 -5.84 -0.55 -23.34
CA MET A 20 -5.10 -0.67 -22.08
C MET A 20 -3.62 -1.02 -22.32
N ASP A 21 -3.33 -1.93 -23.26
CA ASP A 21 -1.97 -2.30 -23.64
C ASP A 21 -1.19 -1.15 -24.29
N LYS A 22 -1.89 -0.15 -24.86
CA LYS A 22 -1.25 1.05 -25.45
C LYS A 22 -0.97 2.15 -24.44
N ILE A 23 -1.64 2.15 -23.29
CA ILE A 23 -1.52 3.19 -22.25
C ILE A 23 -0.76 2.70 -21.02
N SER A 24 -0.48 1.40 -20.91
CA SER A 24 0.27 0.83 -19.79
C SER A 24 1.76 1.23 -19.86
N GLY A 25 2.20 2.08 -18.92
CA GLY A 25 3.61 2.37 -18.61
C GLY A 25 4.18 1.44 -17.52
N GLU A 26 5.37 1.77 -16.97
CA GLU A 26 5.95 1.04 -15.84
C GLU A 26 4.99 1.05 -14.63
N GLU A 27 4.62 -0.13 -14.13
CA GLU A 27 3.68 -0.25 -13.00
C GLU A 27 4.38 0.02 -11.67
N VAL A 28 3.92 1.06 -10.98
CA VAL A 28 4.20 1.23 -9.54
C VAL A 28 2.98 0.66 -8.81
N GLY A 29 3.02 -0.64 -8.48
CA GLY A 29 1.91 -1.40 -7.89
C GLY A 29 1.55 -1.03 -6.45
N CYS A 30 1.66 0.24 -6.09
CA CYS A 30 1.76 0.75 -4.73
C CYS A 30 0.70 1.84 -4.50
N ALA A 31 0.06 1.83 -3.32
CA ALA A 31 -1.09 2.69 -2.96
C ALA A 31 -2.36 2.53 -3.84
N GLY A 32 -2.74 1.28 -4.15
CA GLY A 32 -4.13 0.96 -4.52
C GLY A 32 -4.56 1.16 -5.97
N GLY A 33 -3.63 1.38 -6.91
CA GLY A 33 -3.98 1.54 -8.34
C GLY A 33 -3.08 0.71 -9.26
N ALA A 34 -3.45 -0.55 -9.52
CA ALA A 34 -2.90 -1.27 -10.66
C ALA A 34 -3.78 -0.98 -11.88
N TYR A 35 -3.21 -0.36 -12.92
CA TYR A 35 -3.92 0.12 -14.11
C TYR A 35 -3.71 -0.76 -15.35
N SER A 36 -3.13 -1.96 -15.20
CA SER A 36 -3.07 -2.93 -16.29
C SER A 36 -4.41 -3.58 -16.59
N TYR A 37 -4.54 -4.07 -17.82
CA TYR A 37 -5.69 -4.89 -18.23
C TYR A 37 -5.84 -6.16 -17.38
N SER A 38 -4.72 -6.75 -16.93
CA SER A 38 -4.72 -7.91 -16.03
C SER A 38 -5.22 -7.55 -14.63
N ALA A 39 -4.86 -6.38 -14.11
CA ALA A 39 -5.41 -5.87 -12.85
C ALA A 39 -6.93 -5.62 -12.94
N LEU A 40 -7.40 -5.04 -14.05
CA LEU A 40 -8.83 -4.86 -14.29
C LEU A 40 -9.60 -6.18 -14.34
N LYS A 41 -9.06 -7.19 -15.06
CA LYS A 41 -9.65 -8.54 -15.10
C LYS A 41 -9.72 -9.18 -13.70
N ARG A 42 -8.69 -9.00 -12.89
CA ARG A 42 -8.65 -9.51 -11.51
C ARG A 42 -9.72 -8.85 -10.65
N LEU A 43 -9.89 -7.52 -10.78
CA LEU A 43 -10.95 -6.78 -10.10
C LEU A 43 -12.33 -7.27 -10.52
N ASP A 44 -12.57 -7.50 -11.81
CA ASP A 44 -13.83 -8.00 -12.35
C ASP A 44 -14.15 -9.42 -11.82
N GLN A 45 -13.14 -10.28 -11.72
CA GLN A 45 -13.27 -11.61 -11.10
C GLN A 45 -13.61 -11.53 -9.60
N ILE A 46 -12.93 -10.66 -8.86
CA ILE A 46 -13.22 -10.43 -7.43
C ILE A 46 -14.65 -9.92 -7.26
N TRP A 47 -15.05 -8.93 -8.05
CA TRP A 47 -16.41 -8.38 -8.03
C TRP A 47 -17.48 -9.43 -8.35
N SER A 48 -17.27 -10.22 -9.40
CA SER A 48 -18.18 -11.32 -9.77
C SER A 48 -18.30 -12.34 -8.64
N SER A 49 -17.18 -12.71 -8.01
CA SER A 49 -17.16 -13.64 -6.89
C SER A 49 -17.95 -13.12 -5.68
N ILE A 50 -17.84 -11.82 -5.39
CA ILE A 50 -18.62 -11.15 -4.33
C ILE A 50 -20.12 -11.17 -4.67
N CYS A 51 -20.49 -10.83 -5.90
CA CYS A 51 -21.89 -10.81 -6.34
C CYS A 51 -22.56 -12.19 -6.33
N GLU A 52 -21.81 -13.23 -6.70
CA GLU A 52 -22.30 -14.60 -6.77
C GLU A 52 -22.35 -15.32 -5.41
N ALA A 53 -21.92 -14.64 -4.33
CA ALA A 53 -21.79 -15.20 -2.98
C ALA A 53 -21.04 -16.54 -2.93
N GLN A 54 -20.12 -16.78 -3.89
CA GLN A 54 -19.19 -17.90 -3.84
C GLN A 54 -18.15 -17.60 -2.75
N ALA A 55 -18.53 -17.83 -1.50
CA ALA A 55 -17.72 -17.69 -0.31
C ALA A 55 -16.71 -18.83 -0.13
N ASP A 56 -16.04 -19.25 -1.21
CA ASP A 56 -15.07 -20.36 -1.19
C ASP A 56 -13.62 -19.91 -1.45
N SER A 57 -13.39 -18.60 -1.55
CA SER A 57 -12.04 -18.04 -1.41
C SER A 57 -11.56 -18.32 0.01
N LYS A 58 -10.75 -19.38 0.20
CA LYS A 58 -10.02 -19.65 1.45
C LYS A 58 -9.47 -18.33 1.98
N VAL A 59 -10.03 -17.88 3.10
CA VAL A 59 -9.59 -16.67 3.78
C VAL A 59 -8.10 -16.81 4.06
N PRO A 60 -7.29 -15.81 3.70
CA PRO A 60 -5.88 -15.90 4.02
C PRO A 60 -5.72 -15.87 5.55
N GLU A 61 -5.20 -16.95 6.13
CA GLU A 61 -4.84 -17.03 7.54
C GLU A 61 -3.44 -16.43 7.70
N VAL A 62 -3.39 -15.11 7.87
CA VAL A 62 -2.14 -14.34 8.00
C VAL A 62 -1.79 -14.11 9.46
N VAL A 63 -2.76 -13.80 10.31
CA VAL A 63 -2.53 -13.49 11.73
C VAL A 63 -2.98 -14.66 12.59
N THR A 64 -2.07 -15.22 13.37
CA THR A 64 -2.35 -16.30 14.33
C THR A 64 -1.98 -15.83 15.73
N ARG A 65 -2.91 -15.96 16.69
CA ARG A 65 -2.59 -15.73 18.10
C ARG A 65 -2.00 -16.98 18.72
N VAL A 66 -0.87 -16.83 19.42
CA VAL A 66 -0.20 -17.90 20.16
C VAL A 66 -0.25 -17.54 21.64
N GLN A 67 -0.65 -18.49 22.49
CA GLN A 67 -0.67 -18.26 23.94
C GLN A 67 0.73 -18.39 24.52
N GLY A 68 1.08 -17.50 25.44
CA GLY A 68 2.36 -17.46 26.11
C GLY A 68 3.33 -16.43 25.50
N PRO A 69 4.34 -16.01 26.27
CA PRO A 69 5.41 -15.16 25.77
C PRO A 69 6.23 -15.90 24.72
N LEU A 70 6.97 -15.15 23.91
CA LEU A 70 7.89 -15.71 22.95
C LEU A 70 9.14 -16.25 23.67
N VAL A 71 9.16 -17.56 23.93
CA VAL A 71 10.29 -18.26 24.58
C VAL A 71 11.07 -19.05 23.53
N ASP A 72 12.41 -19.00 23.58
CA ASP A 72 13.32 -19.79 22.74
C ASP A 72 13.22 -19.57 21.22
N TYR A 73 12.87 -18.36 20.77
CA TYR A 73 12.98 -18.03 19.35
C TYR A 73 14.44 -17.63 19.03
N ASP A 74 15.17 -18.52 18.38
CA ASP A 74 16.50 -18.21 17.84
C ASP A 74 16.31 -17.32 16.61
N PHE A 75 16.31 -16.02 16.83
CA PHE A 75 16.22 -15.05 15.75
C PHE A 75 17.54 -14.86 14.98
N GLY A 76 18.57 -15.66 15.30
CA GLY A 76 19.93 -15.44 14.84
C GLY A 76 20.64 -14.33 15.62
N ASP A 77 21.97 -14.45 15.72
CA ASP A 77 22.82 -13.44 16.33
C ASP A 77 22.62 -12.08 15.61
N GLY A 78 22.13 -11.08 16.34
CA GLY A 78 21.88 -9.72 15.82
C GLY A 78 20.46 -9.39 15.36
N SER A 79 19.45 -10.23 15.61
CA SER A 79 18.05 -9.83 15.37
C SER A 79 17.61 -8.74 16.36
N GLU A 80 17.49 -7.52 15.87
CA GLU A 80 16.94 -6.40 16.63
C GLU A 80 15.41 -6.46 16.68
N ILE A 81 14.85 -6.41 17.89
CA ILE A 81 13.40 -6.31 18.10
C ILE A 81 12.94 -4.90 17.72
N PHE A 82 11.99 -4.77 16.80
CA PHE A 82 11.41 -3.47 16.44
C PHE A 82 10.37 -3.02 17.47
N ASP A 83 10.24 -1.71 17.66
CA ASP A 83 9.10 -1.17 18.40
C ASP A 83 7.85 -1.23 17.52
N VAL A 84 7.99 -0.89 16.23
CA VAL A 84 6.88 -0.90 15.26
C VAL A 84 7.34 -1.46 13.92
N LEU A 85 6.56 -2.39 13.37
CA LEU A 85 6.67 -2.79 11.96
C LEU A 85 5.44 -2.34 11.19
N VAL A 86 5.66 -1.63 10.09
CA VAL A 86 4.62 -1.14 9.17
C VAL A 86 4.62 -2.01 7.92
N CYS A 87 3.50 -2.67 7.64
CA CYS A 87 3.31 -3.47 6.43
C CYS A 87 2.70 -2.58 5.33
N GLY A 88 3.39 -2.40 4.22
CA GLY A 88 3.00 -1.48 3.14
C GLY A 88 3.66 -0.11 3.28
N GLY A 89 4.53 0.23 2.35
CA GLY A 89 5.45 1.36 2.49
C GLY A 89 4.99 2.67 1.85
N THR A 90 4.20 2.64 0.78
CA THR A 90 3.93 3.86 -0.02
C THR A 90 3.25 4.98 0.78
N LEU A 91 2.17 4.65 1.49
CA LEU A 91 1.51 5.58 2.42
C LEU A 91 1.91 5.30 3.87
N GLY A 92 2.32 4.06 4.19
CA GLY A 92 2.80 3.71 5.52
C GLY A 92 4.08 4.46 5.92
N ILE A 93 4.86 4.97 4.96
CA ILE A 93 6.08 5.71 5.27
C ILE A 93 5.84 7.02 6.02
N PHE A 94 4.68 7.65 5.88
CA PHE A 94 4.36 8.86 6.63
C PHE A 94 4.23 8.58 8.13
N VAL A 95 3.47 7.54 8.50
CA VAL A 95 3.34 7.12 9.90
C VAL A 95 4.64 6.53 10.43
N ALA A 96 5.37 5.77 9.62
CA ALA A 96 6.66 5.20 10.00
C ALA A 96 7.69 6.30 10.30
N THR A 97 7.76 7.34 9.48
CA THR A 97 8.65 8.50 9.67
C THR A 97 8.27 9.26 10.93
N ALA A 98 6.98 9.54 11.14
CA ALA A 98 6.52 10.24 12.34
C ALA A 98 6.89 9.48 13.62
N LEU A 99 6.72 8.15 13.64
CA LEU A 99 7.09 7.31 14.77
C LEU A 99 8.61 7.22 14.97
N SER A 100 9.38 7.13 13.88
CA SER A 100 10.85 7.13 13.94
C SER A 100 11.38 8.45 14.51
N TYR A 101 10.79 9.58 14.16
CA TYR A 101 11.13 10.89 14.73
C TYR A 101 10.80 11.02 16.22
N LYS A 102 9.92 10.16 16.76
CA LYS A 102 9.69 10.02 18.21
C LYS A 102 10.73 9.13 18.90
N GLY A 103 11.75 8.65 18.19
CA GLY A 103 12.83 7.82 18.72
C GLY A 103 12.49 6.33 18.83
N LEU A 104 11.42 5.87 18.17
CA LEU A 104 11.06 4.45 18.12
C LEU A 104 11.87 3.73 17.04
N ARG A 105 12.21 2.46 17.26
CA ARG A 105 12.80 1.61 16.23
C ARG A 105 11.71 1.11 15.30
N VAL A 106 11.64 1.69 14.11
CA VAL A 106 10.58 1.41 13.14
C VAL A 106 11.15 0.72 11.91
N GLY A 107 10.46 -0.31 11.44
CA GLY A 107 10.74 -0.96 10.17
C GLY A 107 9.54 -0.91 9.22
N ILE A 108 9.78 -0.88 7.91
CA ILE A 108 8.77 -0.98 6.87
C ILE A 108 9.00 -2.23 6.05
N ILE A 109 7.96 -3.04 5.85
CA ILE A 109 7.97 -4.20 4.96
C ILE A 109 7.17 -3.84 3.71
N GLU A 110 7.80 -3.90 2.54
CA GLU A 110 7.18 -3.59 1.26
C GLU A 110 7.50 -4.69 0.25
N ARG A 111 6.44 -5.21 -0.40
CA ARG A 111 6.56 -6.26 -1.42
C ARG A 111 7.32 -5.76 -2.64
N ASN A 112 7.10 -4.51 -3.01
CA ASN A 112 7.73 -3.89 -4.16
C ASN A 112 8.84 -2.93 -3.68
N ILE A 113 9.01 -1.84 -4.43
CA ILE A 113 9.77 -0.68 -4.03
C ILE A 113 8.81 0.38 -3.45
N ILE A 114 9.24 1.05 -2.39
CA ILE A 114 8.60 2.25 -1.84
C ILE A 114 8.83 3.38 -2.84
N LYS A 115 7.84 3.58 -3.70
CA LYS A 115 7.85 4.62 -4.72
C LYS A 115 6.44 5.16 -4.89
N GLY A 116 6.33 6.48 -5.04
CA GLY A 116 5.08 7.11 -5.44
C GLY A 116 4.82 6.94 -6.93
N ARG A 117 3.55 6.84 -7.30
CA ARG A 117 3.11 6.77 -8.71
C ARG A 117 3.31 8.11 -9.44
N GLU A 118 3.27 8.07 -10.78
CA GLU A 118 3.34 9.28 -11.61
C GLU A 118 2.09 10.14 -11.54
N GLN A 119 0.92 9.50 -11.39
CA GLN A 119 -0.36 10.20 -11.30
C GLN A 119 -0.48 10.99 -10.00
N GLU A 120 -0.81 12.28 -10.11
CA GLU A 120 -0.99 13.18 -8.97
C GLU A 120 -1.97 12.62 -7.90
N TRP A 121 -1.73 13.02 -6.65
CA TRP A 121 -2.72 12.91 -5.58
C TRP A 121 -3.38 14.26 -5.39
N ASN A 122 -4.71 14.25 -5.27
CA ASN A 122 -5.45 15.45 -4.92
C ASN A 122 -5.56 15.57 -3.40
N ILE A 123 -5.26 16.76 -2.89
CA ILE A 123 -5.23 17.06 -1.46
C ILE A 123 -5.53 18.55 -1.26
N SER A 124 -6.06 18.92 -0.10
CA SER A 124 -6.22 20.32 0.31
C SER A 124 -4.97 20.85 0.99
N ARG A 125 -4.77 22.18 0.93
CA ARG A 125 -3.67 22.84 1.66
C ARG A 125 -3.76 22.58 3.18
N GLU A 126 -4.96 22.58 3.73
CA GLU A 126 -5.21 22.29 5.16
C GLU A 126 -4.70 20.89 5.55
N GLU A 127 -4.95 19.87 4.72
CA GLU A 127 -4.47 18.51 4.96
C GLU A 127 -2.94 18.42 4.90
N LEU A 128 -2.30 19.16 3.98
CA LEU A 128 -0.84 19.26 3.92
C LEU A 128 -0.26 19.94 5.15
N MET A 129 -0.91 20.99 5.67
CA MET A 129 -0.48 21.66 6.90
C MET A 129 -0.54 20.73 8.12
N GLY A 130 -1.49 19.79 8.17
CA GLY A 130 -1.50 18.75 9.20
C GLY A 130 -0.22 17.90 9.20
N ILE A 131 0.42 17.70 8.05
CA ILE A 131 1.70 16.97 7.94
C ILE A 131 2.86 17.83 8.47
N VAL A 132 2.82 19.15 8.26
CA VAL A 132 3.80 20.10 8.81
C VAL A 132 3.71 20.15 10.33
N GLU A 133 2.50 20.19 10.88
CA GLU A 133 2.26 20.21 12.32
C GLU A 133 2.82 18.95 13.00
N VAL A 134 2.75 17.79 12.33
CA VAL A 134 3.39 16.55 12.80
C VAL A 134 4.93 16.65 12.75
N GLY A 135 5.48 17.52 11.90
CA GLY A 135 6.91 17.79 11.79
C GLY A 135 7.67 16.85 10.86
N ILE A 136 6.98 16.14 9.96
CA ILE A 136 7.62 15.24 8.99
C ILE A 136 7.84 15.89 7.62
N LEU A 137 7.19 17.01 7.33
CA LEU A 137 7.44 17.87 6.16
C LEU A 137 7.54 19.34 6.60
N SER A 138 8.24 20.16 5.83
CA SER A 138 8.22 21.62 5.97
C SER A 138 7.28 22.29 4.95
N GLU A 139 6.95 23.57 5.20
CA GLU A 139 6.17 24.37 4.25
C GLU A 139 6.89 24.54 2.92
N GLU A 140 8.22 24.69 2.93
CA GLU A 140 9.02 24.81 1.71
C GLU A 140 9.00 23.53 0.88
N GLU A 141 9.01 22.36 1.53
CA GLU A 141 8.88 21.07 0.85
C GLU A 141 7.49 20.87 0.27
N ILE A 142 6.44 21.37 0.94
CA ILE A 142 5.08 21.37 0.40
C ILE A 142 5.02 22.09 -0.95
N GLU A 143 5.60 23.29 -1.03
CA GLU A 143 5.62 24.05 -2.28
C GLU A 143 6.39 23.33 -3.40
N GLN A 144 7.36 22.48 -3.06
CA GLN A 144 8.12 21.69 -4.05
C GLN A 144 7.38 20.45 -4.58
N ILE A 145 6.49 19.88 -3.78
CA ILE A 145 5.70 18.69 -4.15
C ILE A 145 4.39 19.04 -4.85
N ILE A 146 3.87 20.26 -4.68
CA ILE A 146 2.70 20.75 -5.43
C ILE A 146 3.07 20.86 -6.92
N SER A 147 2.31 20.18 -7.75
CA SER A 147 2.45 20.19 -9.22
C SER A 147 1.38 21.04 -9.88
N SER A 148 0.18 21.11 -9.29
CA SER A 148 -0.97 21.82 -9.87
C SER A 148 -1.86 22.41 -8.78
N GLU A 149 -2.53 23.51 -9.11
CA GLU A 149 -3.60 24.08 -8.31
C GLU A 149 -4.79 24.39 -9.23
N PHE A 150 -5.98 23.99 -8.81
CA PHE A 150 -7.20 24.17 -9.56
C PHE A 150 -8.33 24.58 -8.63
N ASN A 151 -8.67 25.87 -8.68
CA ASN A 151 -9.60 26.52 -7.76
C ASN A 151 -10.41 27.59 -8.55
N PRO A 152 -11.73 27.70 -8.37
CA PRO A 152 -12.60 26.80 -7.60
C PRO A 152 -12.87 25.47 -8.30
N ASN A 153 -13.15 24.44 -7.49
CA ASN A 153 -13.66 23.16 -7.95
C ASN A 153 -15.18 23.22 -8.18
N ARG A 154 -15.68 22.55 -9.21
CA ARG A 154 -17.11 22.47 -9.52
C ARG A 154 -17.58 21.03 -9.49
N CYS A 155 -18.55 20.75 -8.63
CA CYS A 155 -19.23 19.45 -8.57
C CYS A 155 -20.68 19.61 -9.08
N GLY A 156 -21.06 18.81 -10.08
CA GLY A 156 -22.41 18.82 -10.64
C GLY A 156 -23.15 17.55 -10.26
N PHE A 157 -24.37 17.71 -9.73
CA PHE A 157 -25.24 16.58 -9.43
C PHE A 157 -26.50 16.66 -10.29
N GLU A 158 -26.85 15.54 -10.92
CA GLU A 158 -28.10 15.43 -11.66
C GLU A 158 -29.27 15.85 -10.74
N SER A 159 -30.13 16.74 -11.23
CA SER A 159 -31.27 17.35 -10.52
C SER A 159 -30.98 18.26 -9.31
N LYS A 160 -29.72 18.43 -8.88
CA LYS A 160 -29.37 19.31 -7.75
C LYS A 160 -28.54 20.54 -8.13
N GLY A 161 -28.15 20.67 -9.39
CA GLY A 161 -27.39 21.82 -9.89
C GLY A 161 -25.89 21.71 -9.60
N GLU A 162 -25.22 22.85 -9.67
CA GLU A 162 -23.76 22.96 -9.52
C GLU A 162 -23.40 23.48 -8.13
N ILE A 163 -22.41 22.85 -7.52
CA ILE A 163 -21.80 23.26 -6.25
C ILE A 163 -20.37 23.69 -6.55
N TRP A 164 -20.02 24.91 -6.13
CA TRP A 164 -18.67 25.43 -6.21
C TRP A 164 -17.99 25.24 -4.87
N LEU A 165 -16.79 24.67 -4.89
CA LEU A 165 -15.99 24.34 -3.71
C LEU A 165 -14.65 25.08 -3.83
N GLU A 166 -14.28 25.79 -2.78
CA GLU A 166 -12.98 26.44 -2.68
C GLU A 166 -12.08 25.63 -1.75
N ASN A 167 -10.81 25.46 -2.12
CA ASN A 167 -9.78 24.85 -1.27
C ASN A 167 -10.02 23.38 -0.84
N ILE A 168 -10.91 22.66 -1.54
CA ILE A 168 -11.18 21.23 -1.30
C ILE A 168 -10.59 20.38 -2.42
N LEU A 169 -9.64 19.49 -2.09
CA LEU A 169 -8.91 18.63 -3.04
C LEU A 169 -8.40 19.40 -4.26
N ASN A 170 -8.02 20.66 -4.07
CA ASN A 170 -7.72 21.63 -5.14
C ASN A 170 -6.25 21.65 -5.54
N LEU A 171 -5.39 20.92 -4.81
CA LEU A 171 -3.98 20.80 -5.13
C LEU A 171 -3.71 19.40 -5.69
N GLY A 172 -2.96 19.33 -6.78
CA GLY A 172 -2.31 18.10 -7.22
C GLY A 172 -0.88 18.08 -6.71
N ILE A 173 -0.53 17.09 -5.89
CA ILE A 173 0.85 16.84 -5.44
C ILE A 173 1.47 15.67 -6.20
N SER A 174 2.79 15.70 -6.39
CA SER A 174 3.57 14.61 -6.96
C SER A 174 3.82 13.51 -5.91
N PRO A 175 3.22 12.30 -6.06
CA PRO A 175 3.46 11.20 -5.13
C PRO A 175 4.91 10.73 -5.18
N ALA A 176 5.50 10.70 -6.38
CA ALA A 176 6.88 10.30 -6.57
C ALA A 176 7.84 11.14 -5.71
N LYS A 177 7.71 12.47 -5.77
CA LYS A 177 8.53 13.39 -4.98
C LYS A 177 8.29 13.25 -3.48
N VAL A 178 7.03 13.28 -3.03
CA VAL A 178 6.73 13.26 -1.59
C VAL A 178 7.14 11.94 -0.94
N VAL A 179 6.95 10.79 -1.62
CA VAL A 179 7.38 9.48 -1.11
C VAL A 179 8.90 9.37 -1.07
N GLU A 180 9.61 9.94 -2.04
CA GLU A 180 11.07 9.99 -2.05
C GLU A 180 11.62 10.82 -0.88
N ILE A 181 11.08 12.03 -0.66
CA ILE A 181 11.43 12.87 0.50
C ILE A 181 11.16 12.12 1.82
N MET A 182 10.00 11.45 1.94
CA MET A 182 9.69 10.64 3.13
C MET A 182 10.67 9.48 3.31
N LYS A 183 11.08 8.81 2.22
CA LYS A 183 12.04 7.70 2.28
C LYS A 183 13.40 8.15 2.76
N GLU A 184 13.92 9.26 2.25
CA GLU A 184 15.18 9.83 2.70
C GLU A 184 15.13 10.21 4.18
N ARG A 185 14.03 10.85 4.62
CA ARG A 185 13.81 11.23 6.02
C ARG A 185 13.71 10.02 6.95
N PHE A 186 12.96 9.00 6.56
CA PHE A 186 12.81 7.77 7.33
C PHE A 186 14.16 7.08 7.53
N VAL A 187 14.91 6.86 6.45
CA VAL A 187 16.24 6.21 6.52
C VAL A 187 17.22 7.05 7.33
N SER A 188 17.22 8.38 7.14
CA SER A 188 18.09 9.29 7.90
C SER A 188 17.79 9.31 9.40
N SER A 189 16.56 8.96 9.81
CA SER A 189 16.20 8.79 11.21
C SER A 189 16.56 7.42 11.81
N GLY A 190 17.18 6.54 11.04
CA GLY A 190 17.52 5.17 11.47
C GLY A 190 16.42 4.14 11.20
N GLY A 191 15.40 4.49 10.43
CA GLY A 191 14.35 3.56 10.03
C GLY A 191 14.85 2.45 9.10
N ALA A 192 14.39 1.23 9.31
CA ALA A 192 14.76 0.07 8.48
C ALA A 192 13.75 -0.17 7.35
N VAL A 193 14.24 -0.34 6.11
CA VAL A 193 13.38 -0.60 4.94
C VAL A 193 13.66 -2.01 4.40
N PHE A 194 12.60 -2.81 4.29
CA PHE A 194 12.63 -4.16 3.74
C PHE A 194 11.80 -4.20 2.44
N GLU A 195 12.37 -3.65 1.37
CA GLU A 195 11.81 -3.71 0.00
C GLU A 195 12.00 -5.09 -0.64
N GLY A 196 11.12 -5.44 -1.58
CA GLY A 196 11.13 -6.76 -2.21
C GLY A 196 10.73 -7.91 -1.28
N LYS A 197 10.23 -7.61 -0.07
CA LYS A 197 9.87 -8.59 0.95
C LYS A 197 8.37 -8.61 1.16
N SER A 198 7.75 -9.77 0.95
CA SER A 198 6.32 -9.94 1.21
C SER A 198 6.08 -10.53 2.59
N LEU A 199 5.07 -10.01 3.29
CA LEU A 199 4.53 -10.63 4.48
C LEU A 199 3.88 -11.97 4.13
N SER A 200 4.25 -13.03 4.86
CA SER A 200 3.66 -14.37 4.75
C SER A 200 2.69 -14.63 5.90
N SER A 201 3.12 -14.41 7.15
CA SER A 201 2.29 -14.61 8.34
C SER A 201 2.76 -13.75 9.51
N ILE A 202 1.91 -13.62 10.52
CA ILE A 202 2.14 -12.90 11.77
C ILE A 202 1.72 -13.83 12.91
N TYR A 203 2.65 -14.13 13.82
CA TYR A 203 2.34 -14.79 15.09
C TYR A 203 2.33 -13.75 16.19
N VAL A 204 1.19 -13.58 16.86
CA VAL A 204 1.04 -12.63 17.97
C VAL A 204 1.08 -13.41 19.28
N HIS A 205 2.18 -13.24 20.01
CA HIS A 205 2.39 -13.74 21.37
C HIS A 205 1.90 -12.72 22.40
N ASP A 206 2.00 -13.05 23.68
CA ASP A 206 1.55 -12.15 24.75
C ASP A 206 2.46 -10.92 24.94
N ASP A 207 3.70 -10.97 24.46
CA ASP A 207 4.73 -9.92 24.60
C ASP A 207 5.21 -9.31 23.28
N LEU A 208 5.22 -10.09 22.20
CA LEU A 208 5.73 -9.69 20.89
C LEU A 208 4.87 -10.25 19.74
N ALA A 209 4.95 -9.60 18.58
CA ALA A 209 4.51 -10.14 17.31
C ALA A 209 5.72 -10.51 16.45
N VAL A 210 5.65 -11.64 15.75
CA VAL A 210 6.69 -12.13 14.84
C VAL A 210 6.13 -12.15 13.43
N LEU A 211 6.70 -11.31 12.55
CA LEU A 211 6.33 -11.23 11.15
C LEU A 211 7.26 -12.12 10.34
N ASN A 212 6.69 -13.13 9.68
CA ASN A 212 7.43 -13.99 8.77
C ASN A 212 7.29 -13.49 7.35
N LEU A 213 8.42 -13.48 6.66
CA LEU A 213 8.56 -12.98 5.31
C LEU A 213 8.60 -14.16 4.33
N SER A 214 8.24 -13.89 3.08
CA SER A 214 8.22 -14.89 2.00
C SER A 214 9.59 -15.48 1.66
N ASP A 215 10.68 -14.80 2.04
CA ASP A 215 12.07 -15.24 1.84
C ASP A 215 12.58 -16.12 3.01
N GLY A 216 11.72 -16.44 3.98
CA GLY A 216 12.09 -17.19 5.19
C GLY A 216 12.64 -16.31 6.32
N GLY A 217 12.78 -14.99 6.10
CA GLY A 217 13.14 -14.04 7.16
C GLY A 217 12.05 -13.90 8.21
N SER A 218 12.45 -13.52 9.43
CA SER A 218 11.54 -13.29 10.54
C SER A 218 11.91 -12.00 11.27
N LEU A 219 10.92 -11.18 11.58
CA LEU A 219 11.12 -9.87 12.22
C LEU A 219 10.23 -9.77 13.47
N PRO A 220 10.81 -9.77 14.69
CA PRO A 220 10.05 -9.52 15.90
C PRO A 220 9.76 -8.03 16.11
N CYS A 221 8.57 -7.73 16.62
CA CYS A 221 8.19 -6.37 16.99
C CYS A 221 7.17 -6.32 18.14
N ARG A 222 6.93 -5.13 18.69
CA ARG A 222 5.90 -4.89 19.72
C ARG A 222 4.55 -4.48 19.13
N LEU A 223 4.55 -3.82 17.97
CA LEU A 223 3.35 -3.33 17.30
C LEU A 223 3.44 -3.55 15.79
N VAL A 224 2.36 -4.05 15.21
CA VAL A 224 2.18 -4.13 13.75
C VAL A 224 1.18 -3.06 13.31
N ILE A 225 1.55 -2.29 12.29
CA ILE A 225 0.65 -1.36 11.59
C ILE A 225 0.41 -1.91 10.18
N ASP A 226 -0.86 -2.16 9.87
CA ASP A 226 -1.26 -2.53 8.51
C ASP A 226 -1.55 -1.29 7.67
N ALA A 227 -0.69 -1.06 6.67
CA ALA A 227 -0.81 -0.01 5.66
C ALA A 227 -0.74 -0.60 4.23
N MET A 228 -1.13 -1.87 4.04
CA MET A 228 -1.08 -2.57 2.75
C MET A 228 -2.24 -2.19 1.79
N GLY A 229 -3.16 -1.32 2.24
CA GLY A 229 -4.27 -0.82 1.44
C GLY A 229 -5.42 -1.82 1.28
N ASN A 230 -6.28 -1.59 0.27
CA ASN A 230 -7.55 -2.29 0.11
C ASN A 230 -7.45 -3.81 -0.11
N PHE A 231 -6.28 -4.30 -0.52
CA PHE A 231 -6.01 -5.73 -0.69
C PHE A 231 -5.23 -6.33 0.49
N SER A 232 -5.22 -5.67 1.65
CA SER A 232 -4.57 -6.19 2.85
C SER A 232 -5.15 -7.58 3.18
N PRO A 233 -4.30 -8.62 3.28
CA PRO A 233 -4.76 -9.93 3.69
C PRO A 233 -5.12 -9.96 5.19
N ILE A 234 -4.60 -9.02 6.01
CA ILE A 234 -5.00 -8.87 7.41
C ILE A 234 -6.45 -8.41 7.50
N VAL A 235 -6.83 -7.38 6.72
CA VAL A 235 -8.22 -6.88 6.68
C VAL A 235 -9.18 -7.97 6.17
N GLN A 236 -8.77 -8.71 5.14
CA GLN A 236 -9.57 -9.83 4.61
C GLN A 236 -9.81 -10.92 5.66
N GLN A 237 -8.83 -11.21 6.51
CA GLN A 237 -8.99 -12.15 7.61
C GLN A 237 -9.96 -11.62 8.69
N VAL A 238 -9.84 -10.34 9.07
CA VAL A 238 -10.68 -9.73 10.13
C VAL A 238 -12.15 -9.63 9.71
N LEU A 239 -12.42 -9.25 8.47
CA LEU A 239 -13.79 -9.03 7.97
C LEU A 239 -14.67 -10.28 8.00
N LEU A 240 -14.09 -11.48 8.11
CA LEU A 240 -14.83 -12.75 8.16
C LEU A 240 -14.91 -13.38 9.55
N ILE A 241 -14.27 -12.77 10.57
CA ILE A 241 -14.44 -13.18 11.98
C ILE A 241 -15.74 -12.58 12.57
N PHE A 242 -16.29 -11.53 11.96
CA PHE A 242 -17.49 -10.82 12.44
C PHE A 242 -18.78 -11.14 11.67
N ASN A 243 -18.75 -12.12 10.74
CA ASN A 243 -19.94 -12.71 10.11
C ASN A 243 -20.16 -14.13 10.64
#